data_AF-A0A5Q4EPF5-F1
#
_entry.id   AF-A0A5Q4EPF5-F1
#
_cell.length_a   1.000
_cell.length_b   1.000
_cell.length_c   1.000
_cell.angle_alpha   90.00
_cell.angle_beta   90.00
_cell.angle_gamma   90.00
#
_symmetry.space_group_name_H-M   'P 1'
#
loop_
_entity.id
_entity.type
_entity.pdbx_description
1 polymer ?
#
loop_
_entity_poly.entity_id
_entity_poly.type
_entity_poly.pdbx_seq_one_letter_code
_entity_poly.pdbx_strand_id
1 'polypeptide(L)'
;MVEFEVEGREPGPSKRSSGAGLGKILKSPAARVVVIIVCIAAVGFGLTQLIGGVAGPSNNWPRVRIMHVDTGQLRWLQTGPNATMPDGYHPVEYCFQNQCGPEGGTPVILNEYIGKPEQTNCSKCGARVVGHNPRPKEYEGVIPTDWRR
;
A
#
# COMPACT_ATOMS: atom_id res chain seq x y z
N MET A 1 -36.81 22.81 12.43
CA MET A 1 -36.15 23.73 13.37
C MET A 1 -36.58 23.31 14.75
N VAL A 2 -35.65 22.79 15.56
CA VAL A 2 -35.93 22.32 16.92
C VAL A 2 -34.91 23.02 17.82
N GLU A 3 -35.40 23.94 18.64
CA GLU A 3 -34.62 24.61 19.68
C GLU A 3 -34.39 23.62 20.83
N PHE A 4 -33.13 23.41 21.21
CA PHE A 4 -32.74 22.67 22.40
C PHE A 4 -32.24 23.65 23.44
N GLU A 5 -33.02 23.84 24.50
CA GLU A 5 -32.64 24.49 25.75
C GLU A 5 -31.56 23.66 26.43
N VAL A 6 -30.36 24.23 26.58
CA VAL A 6 -29.23 23.61 27.29
C VAL A 6 -29.22 24.15 28.71
N GLU A 7 -29.71 23.34 29.64
CA GLU A 7 -29.75 23.62 31.07
C GLU A 7 -28.32 23.65 31.66
N GLY A 8 -27.93 24.82 32.16
CA GLY A 8 -26.59 25.09 32.70
C GLY A 8 -26.37 24.42 34.05
N ARG A 9 -25.48 23.43 34.08
CA ARG A 9 -25.05 22.74 35.31
C ARG A 9 -23.76 23.38 35.83
N GLU A 10 -23.84 24.05 36.98
CA GLU A 10 -22.68 24.68 37.62
C GLU A 10 -21.61 23.64 38.05
N PRO A 11 -20.32 23.89 37.75
CA PRO A 11 -19.25 23.01 38.18
C PRO A 11 -18.96 23.19 39.68
N GLY A 12 -19.19 22.13 40.46
CA GLY A 12 -18.87 22.09 41.88
C GLY A 12 -17.38 22.22 42.19
N PRO A 13 -17.02 22.59 43.44
CA PRO A 13 -15.65 22.91 43.83
C PRO A 13 -14.70 21.72 43.68
N SER A 14 -13.73 21.88 42.77
CA SER A 14 -12.63 20.96 42.55
C SER A 14 -11.76 20.86 43.80
N LYS A 15 -11.83 19.71 44.49
CA LYS A 15 -10.92 19.35 45.58
C LYS A 15 -9.51 19.21 45.01
N ARG A 16 -8.70 20.25 45.16
CA ARG A 16 -7.24 20.21 44.94
C ARG A 16 -6.64 19.19 45.90
N SER A 17 -6.38 17.99 45.39
CA SER A 17 -5.56 16.97 46.04
C SER A 17 -4.11 17.46 46.11
N SER A 18 -3.74 17.96 47.30
CA SER A 18 -2.43 17.90 47.93
C SER A 18 -1.25 17.44 47.07
N GLY A 19 -0.63 18.39 46.38
CA GLY A 19 0.75 18.27 45.93
C GLY A 19 1.71 18.40 47.11
N ALA A 20 1.80 17.37 47.96
CA ALA A 20 2.71 17.35 49.09
C ALA A 20 3.22 15.92 49.33
N GLY A 21 4.18 15.46 48.53
CA GLY A 21 4.78 14.13 48.74
C GLY A 21 6.04 13.83 47.95
N LEU A 22 6.21 14.40 46.75
CA LEU A 22 7.34 14.05 45.88
C LEU A 22 8.69 14.67 46.32
N GLY A 23 8.69 15.83 46.97
CA GLY A 23 9.93 16.54 47.35
C GLY A 23 10.75 15.87 48.47
N LYS A 24 10.15 15.01 49.30
CA LYS A 24 10.86 14.30 50.38
C LYS A 24 11.49 12.98 49.92
N ILE A 25 10.96 12.36 48.87
CA ILE A 25 11.43 11.06 48.37
C ILE A 25 12.79 11.21 47.64
N LEU A 26 13.08 12.37 47.03
CA LEU A 26 14.34 12.61 46.29
C LEU A 26 15.61 12.86 47.16
N LYS A 27 15.50 12.94 48.49
CA LYS A 27 16.66 13.17 49.37
C LYS A 27 17.43 11.89 49.72
N SER A 28 16.83 10.71 49.57
CA SER A 28 17.51 9.44 49.82
C SER A 28 18.40 9.06 48.62
N PRO A 29 19.68 8.70 48.84
CA PRO A 29 20.54 8.23 47.75
C PRO A 29 19.96 6.98 47.07
N ALA A 30 19.28 6.10 47.82
CA ALA A 30 18.62 4.92 47.27
C ALA A 30 17.46 5.29 46.33
N ALA A 31 16.66 6.32 46.68
CA ALA A 31 15.55 6.76 45.85
C ALA A 31 16.02 7.38 44.52
N ARG A 32 17.18 8.07 44.53
CA ARG A 32 17.78 8.61 43.30
C ARG A 32 18.19 7.51 42.33
N VAL A 33 18.78 6.43 42.84
CA VAL A 33 19.17 5.27 42.01
C VAL A 33 17.95 4.65 41.36
N VAL A 34 16.86 4.45 42.11
CA VAL A 34 15.61 3.91 41.57
C VAL A 34 15.03 4.80 40.46
N VAL A 35 15.00 6.12 40.67
CA VAL A 35 14.50 7.06 39.65
C VAL A 35 15.36 7.03 38.38
N ILE A 36 16.69 6.96 38.52
CA ILE A 36 17.60 6.86 37.37
C ILE A 36 17.35 5.58 36.58
N ILE A 37 17.19 4.44 37.25
CA ILE A 37 16.91 3.15 36.61
C ILE A 37 15.57 3.22 35.85
N VAL A 38 14.53 3.79 36.45
CA VAL A 38 13.22 3.95 35.80
C VAL A 38 13.32 4.85 34.57
N CYS A 39 14.08 5.95 34.64
CA CYS A 39 14.31 6.81 33.48
C CYS A 39 15.07 6.08 32.36
N ILE A 40 16.11 5.30 32.68
CA ILE A 40 16.84 4.51 31.68
C ILE A 40 15.92 3.47 31.03
N ALA A 41 15.08 2.79 31.82
CA ALA A 41 14.12 1.82 31.29
C ALA A 41 13.08 2.49 30.38
N ALA A 42 12.57 3.67 30.75
CA ALA A 42 11.62 4.43 29.95
C ALA A 42 12.23 4.91 28.62
N VAL A 43 13.47 5.39 28.64
CA VAL A 43 14.20 5.78 27.42
C VAL A 43 14.49 4.56 26.55
N GLY A 44 14.94 3.45 27.14
CA GLY A 44 15.16 2.19 26.43
C GLY A 44 13.90 1.68 25.74
N PHE A 45 12.75 1.71 26.43
CA PHE A 45 11.45 1.33 25.86
C PHE A 45 10.96 2.30 24.78
N GLY A 46 11.20 3.60 24.93
CA GLY A 46 10.89 4.58 23.89
C GLY A 46 11.72 4.36 22.61
N LEU A 47 13.01 4.03 22.77
CA LEU A 47 13.90 3.72 21.64
C LEU A 47 13.51 2.44 20.91
N THR A 48 13.07 1.38 21.63
CA THR A 48 12.60 0.15 20.97
C THR A 48 11.31 0.36 20.18
N GLN A 49 10.40 1.22 20.65
CA GLN A 49 9.19 1.58 19.91
C GLN A 49 9.51 2.42 18.67
N LEU A 50 10.48 3.33 18.75
CA LEU A 50 10.94 4.10 17.60
C LEU A 50 11.57 3.19 16.54
N ILE A 51 12.45 2.27 16.93
CA ILE A 51 13.11 1.36 15.97
C ILE A 51 12.12 0.29 15.43
N GLY A 52 11.26 -0.26 16.29
CA GLY A 52 10.24 -1.24 15.92
C GLY A 52 9.15 -0.68 15.01
N GLY A 53 8.84 0.63 15.11
CA GLY A 53 7.86 1.30 14.27
C GLY A 53 8.30 1.54 12.82
N VAL A 54 9.61 1.59 12.53
CA VAL A 54 10.13 1.85 11.17
C VAL A 54 10.55 0.59 10.42
N ALA A 55 10.67 -0.56 11.10
CA ALA A 55 11.25 -1.78 10.54
C ALA A 55 10.27 -2.96 10.45
N GLY A 56 8.95 -2.71 10.48
CA GLY A 56 7.99 -3.73 10.04
C GLY A 56 8.24 -4.03 8.55
N PRO A 57 8.28 -5.30 8.11
CA PRO A 57 8.41 -5.62 6.69
C PRO A 57 7.28 -4.92 5.94
N SER A 58 7.65 -3.91 5.15
CA SER A 58 6.74 -3.19 4.27
C SER A 58 5.98 -4.22 3.44
N ASN A 59 4.69 -4.37 3.70
CA ASN A 59 3.77 -5.22 2.96
C ASN A 59 3.42 -4.62 1.59
N ASN A 60 4.12 -3.58 1.13
CA ASN A 60 3.96 -2.96 -0.18
C ASN A 60 4.65 -3.75 -1.30
N TRP A 61 4.51 -5.07 -1.29
CA TRP A 61 4.93 -5.88 -2.42
C TRP A 61 4.17 -5.42 -3.68
N PRO A 62 4.85 -5.37 -4.84
CA PRO A 62 4.21 -4.92 -6.07
C PRO A 62 3.03 -5.84 -6.41
N ARG A 63 1.97 -5.26 -6.96
CA ARG A 63 0.84 -6.03 -7.47
C ARG A 63 0.99 -6.19 -8.97
N VAL A 64 0.82 -7.42 -9.45
CA VAL A 64 0.80 -7.75 -10.87
C VAL A 64 -0.62 -8.10 -11.28
N ARG A 65 -1.02 -7.73 -12.50
CA ARG A 65 -2.29 -8.21 -13.06
C ARG A 65 -2.09 -9.60 -13.63
N ILE A 66 -3.07 -10.45 -13.38
CA ILE A 66 -3.14 -11.81 -13.90
C ILE A 66 -4.50 -12.01 -14.58
N MET A 67 -4.55 -12.91 -15.55
CA MET A 67 -5.77 -13.28 -16.26
C MET A 67 -5.89 -14.79 -16.37
N HIS A 68 -7.11 -15.28 -16.19
CA HIS A 68 -7.43 -16.69 -16.41
C HIS A 68 -7.49 -16.97 -17.92
N VAL A 69 -6.82 -18.04 -18.38
CA VAL A 69 -6.68 -18.35 -19.81
C VAL A 69 -8.03 -18.61 -20.49
N ASP A 70 -8.92 -19.40 -19.88
CA ASP A 70 -10.20 -19.76 -20.50
C ASP A 70 -11.30 -18.71 -20.33
N THR A 71 -11.39 -18.08 -19.15
CA THR A 71 -12.50 -17.17 -18.82
C THR A 71 -12.20 -15.70 -19.13
N GLY A 72 -10.92 -15.35 -19.35
CA GLY A 72 -10.49 -13.96 -19.48
C GLY A 72 -10.65 -13.12 -18.20
N GLN A 73 -10.90 -13.76 -17.04
CA GLN A 73 -11.11 -13.04 -15.79
C GLN A 73 -9.81 -12.40 -15.30
N LEU A 74 -9.81 -11.08 -15.10
CA LEU A 74 -8.68 -10.32 -14.57
C LEU A 74 -8.69 -10.29 -13.04
N ARG A 75 -7.51 -10.43 -12.43
CA ARG A 75 -7.29 -10.27 -10.98
C ARG A 75 -5.97 -9.56 -10.71
N TRP A 76 -5.83 -9.01 -9.51
CA TRP A 76 -4.56 -8.54 -9.00
C TRP A 76 -3.95 -9.60 -8.08
N LEU A 77 -2.70 -9.95 -8.34
CA LEU A 77 -1.89 -10.81 -7.47
C LEU A 77 -0.89 -9.93 -6.74
N GLN A 78 -0.91 -9.97 -5.41
CA GLN A 78 0.16 -9.38 -4.60
C GLN A 78 1.36 -10.31 -4.65
N THR A 79 2.50 -9.83 -5.14
CA THR A 79 3.71 -10.64 -5.16
C THR A 79 4.31 -10.74 -3.76
N GLY A 80 5.24 -11.66 -3.56
CA GLY A 80 5.89 -11.88 -2.26
C GLY A 80 6.47 -13.28 -2.16
N PRO A 81 7.26 -13.56 -1.09
CA PRO A 81 7.94 -14.84 -0.93
C PRO A 81 7.00 -16.05 -0.86
N ASN A 82 5.74 -15.83 -0.46
CA ASN A 82 4.71 -16.87 -0.36
C ASN A 82 3.58 -16.69 -1.40
N ALA A 83 3.76 -15.84 -2.40
CA ALA A 83 2.75 -15.63 -3.43
C ALA A 83 2.77 -16.82 -4.41
N THR A 84 1.64 -17.51 -4.53
CA THR A 84 1.46 -18.60 -5.50
C THR A 84 0.51 -18.14 -6.61
N MET A 85 0.86 -18.41 -7.86
CA MET A 85 -0.03 -18.17 -8.99
C MET A 85 -1.23 -19.14 -8.90
N PRO A 86 -2.48 -18.65 -8.91
CA PRO A 86 -3.63 -19.55 -8.93
C PRO A 86 -3.71 -20.33 -10.23
N ASP A 87 -4.24 -21.56 -10.19
CA ASP A 87 -4.35 -22.42 -11.37
C ASP A 87 -5.13 -21.75 -12.51
N GLY A 88 -4.62 -21.89 -13.73
CA GLY A 88 -5.20 -21.30 -14.94
C GLY A 88 -4.97 -19.79 -15.10
N TYR A 89 -4.35 -19.12 -14.12
CA TYR A 89 -3.98 -17.71 -14.22
C TYR A 89 -2.54 -17.52 -14.68
N HIS A 90 -2.35 -16.51 -15.53
CA HIS A 90 -1.05 -16.11 -16.04
C HIS A 90 -0.88 -14.59 -15.94
N PRO A 91 0.37 -14.08 -15.84
CA PRO A 91 0.64 -12.65 -15.94
C PRO A 91 0.10 -12.07 -17.25
N VAL A 92 -0.37 -10.83 -17.20
CA VAL A 92 -0.83 -10.13 -18.41
C VAL A 92 0.12 -9.02 -18.81
N GLU A 93 0.30 -8.91 -20.12
CA GLU A 93 0.81 -7.71 -20.77
C GLU A 93 -0.36 -6.88 -21.31
N TYR A 94 -0.08 -5.63 -21.67
CA TYR A 94 -1.09 -4.72 -22.21
C TYR A 94 -0.72 -4.27 -23.62
N CYS A 95 -1.69 -4.37 -24.53
CA CYS A 95 -1.62 -3.78 -25.86
C CYS A 95 -2.19 -2.37 -25.81
N PHE A 96 -1.35 -1.34 -25.95
CA PHE A 96 -1.73 0.07 -25.87
C PHE A 96 -1.95 0.75 -27.24
N GLN A 97 -2.17 -0.02 -28.31
CA GLN A 97 -2.41 0.56 -29.61
C GLN A 97 -3.74 1.34 -29.63
N ASN A 98 -3.87 2.40 -30.42
CA ASN A 98 -5.04 3.30 -30.41
C ASN A 98 -6.40 2.60 -30.66
N GLN A 99 -6.40 1.46 -31.36
CA GLN A 99 -7.61 0.64 -31.60
C GLN A 99 -7.95 -0.26 -30.41
N CYS A 100 -7.05 -0.35 -29.44
CA CYS A 100 -7.07 -1.27 -28.31
C CYS A 100 -7.39 -0.53 -27.00
N GLY A 101 -8.59 0.05 -26.94
CA GLY A 101 -9.25 0.58 -25.74
C GLY A 101 -8.82 2.00 -25.31
N PRO A 102 -9.75 2.92 -25.01
CA PRO A 102 -9.43 4.32 -24.68
C PRO A 102 -8.80 4.53 -23.29
N GLU A 103 -8.75 3.54 -22.40
CA GLU A 103 -8.51 3.75 -20.97
C GLU A 103 -7.42 2.89 -20.31
N GLY A 104 -6.58 2.19 -21.06
CA GLY A 104 -5.49 1.42 -20.42
C GLY A 104 -5.01 0.16 -21.13
N GLY A 105 -5.24 0.05 -22.43
CA GLY A 105 -4.78 -1.07 -23.24
C GLY A 105 -5.63 -2.34 -23.07
N THR A 106 -5.51 -3.25 -24.03
CA THR A 106 -6.14 -4.57 -23.97
C THR A 106 -5.22 -5.55 -23.25
N PRO A 107 -5.67 -6.24 -22.18
CA PRO A 107 -4.87 -7.24 -21.49
C PRO A 107 -4.70 -8.49 -22.36
N VAL A 108 -3.49 -9.01 -22.42
CA VAL A 108 -3.12 -10.16 -23.24
C VAL A 108 -2.19 -11.06 -22.45
N ILE A 109 -2.47 -12.36 -22.42
CA ILE A 109 -1.54 -13.38 -21.91
C ILE A 109 -0.55 -13.67 -23.04
N LEU A 110 0.74 -13.56 -22.77
CA LEU A 110 1.74 -13.93 -23.76
C LEU A 110 1.71 -15.44 -24.01
N ASN A 111 1.81 -15.84 -25.27
CA ASN A 111 1.91 -17.22 -25.71
C ASN A 111 3.07 -17.97 -25.02
N GLU A 112 4.17 -17.28 -24.71
CA GLU A 112 5.29 -17.85 -23.96
C GLU A 112 4.88 -18.34 -22.56
N TYR A 113 3.92 -17.68 -21.89
CA TYR A 113 3.43 -18.08 -20.57
C TYR A 113 2.54 -19.32 -20.60
N ILE A 114 2.00 -19.65 -21.78
CA ILE A 114 1.15 -20.82 -22.01
C ILE A 114 1.83 -21.87 -22.90
N GLY A 115 3.15 -21.77 -23.10
CA GLY A 115 3.95 -22.76 -23.82
C GLY A 115 3.71 -22.81 -25.34
N LYS A 116 3.16 -21.75 -25.93
CA LYS A 116 2.96 -21.65 -27.38
C LYS A 116 4.15 -20.95 -28.06
N PRO A 117 4.70 -21.50 -29.15
CA PRO A 117 5.87 -20.93 -29.84
C PRO A 117 5.53 -19.72 -30.72
N GLU A 118 4.24 -19.49 -30.99
CA GLU A 118 3.76 -18.44 -31.87
C GLU A 118 3.84 -17.06 -31.22
N GLN A 119 3.95 -16.02 -32.05
CA GLN A 119 3.89 -14.64 -31.55
C GLN A 119 2.52 -14.35 -30.93
N THR A 120 2.54 -13.61 -29.82
CA THR A 120 1.31 -13.18 -29.17
C THR A 120 0.75 -11.96 -29.92
N ASN A 121 -0.48 -12.07 -30.41
CA ASN A 121 -1.18 -10.97 -31.06
C ASN A 121 -2.37 -10.52 -30.21
N CYS A 122 -2.63 -9.22 -30.21
CA CYS A 122 -3.79 -8.65 -29.53
C CYS A 122 -5.08 -9.08 -30.24
N SER A 123 -6.03 -9.63 -29.50
CA SER A 123 -7.31 -10.11 -30.05
C SER A 123 -8.21 -8.99 -30.60
N LYS A 124 -7.95 -7.73 -30.22
CA LYS A 124 -8.75 -6.57 -30.64
C LYS A 124 -8.22 -5.91 -31.91
N CYS A 125 -6.92 -5.64 -31.97
CA CYS A 125 -6.29 -4.88 -33.06
C CYS A 125 -5.28 -5.70 -33.88
N GLY A 126 -5.01 -6.96 -33.52
CA GLY A 126 -4.08 -7.84 -34.24
C GLY A 126 -2.60 -7.50 -34.07
N ALA A 127 -2.26 -6.40 -33.40
CA ALA A 127 -0.89 -6.02 -33.16
C ALA A 127 -0.14 -7.02 -32.28
N ARG A 128 1.12 -7.25 -32.61
CA ARG A 128 2.03 -8.06 -31.81
C ARG A 128 2.22 -7.44 -30.43
N VAL A 129 2.09 -8.26 -29.40
CA VAL A 129 2.39 -7.92 -28.01
C VAL A 129 3.68 -8.63 -27.60
N VAL A 130 4.59 -7.89 -27.00
CA VAL A 130 5.85 -8.40 -26.44
C VAL A 130 5.90 -8.09 -24.95
N GLY A 131 6.67 -8.88 -24.19
CA GLY A 131 6.86 -8.65 -22.76
C GLY A 131 7.38 -7.24 -22.48
N HIS A 132 6.90 -6.64 -21.39
CA HIS A 132 7.26 -5.28 -20.97
C HIS A 132 6.98 -4.20 -22.03
N ASN A 133 5.84 -4.30 -22.71
CA ASN A 133 5.48 -3.34 -23.74
C ASN A 133 5.44 -1.92 -23.13
N PRO A 134 6.25 -0.95 -23.63
CA PRO A 134 6.27 0.37 -23.05
C PRO A 134 4.86 0.96 -23.09
N ARG A 135 4.40 1.43 -21.93
CA ARG A 135 3.20 2.27 -21.91
C ARG A 135 3.46 3.47 -22.83
N PRO A 136 2.46 3.96 -23.56
CA PRO A 136 2.59 5.26 -24.19
C PRO A 136 3.04 6.24 -23.10
N LYS A 137 4.20 6.88 -23.32
CA LYS A 137 4.58 8.07 -22.54
C LYS A 137 3.36 8.98 -22.63
N GLU A 138 2.85 9.42 -21.48
CA GLU A 138 1.61 10.17 -21.37
C GLU A 138 1.31 11.01 -22.61
N TYR A 139 0.17 10.71 -23.22
CA TYR A 139 -0.51 11.59 -24.14
C TYR A 139 -0.74 12.92 -23.42
N GLU A 140 0.21 13.85 -23.47
CA GLU A 140 -0.03 15.28 -23.25
C GLU A 140 -0.90 15.79 -24.41
N GLY A 141 -2.19 15.46 -24.38
CA GLY A 141 -3.24 16.24 -25.03
C GLY A 141 -3.33 16.26 -26.57
N VAL A 142 -2.52 15.52 -27.33
CA VAL A 142 -2.68 15.47 -28.80
C VAL A 142 -2.60 14.04 -29.30
N ILE A 143 -3.68 13.55 -29.90
CA ILE A 143 -3.68 12.30 -30.66
C ILE A 143 -3.08 12.59 -32.04
N PRO A 144 -1.84 12.17 -32.37
CA PRO A 144 -1.33 12.33 -33.72
C PRO A 144 -1.96 11.24 -34.58
N THR A 145 -2.74 11.65 -35.58
CA THR A 145 -3.49 10.75 -36.47
C THR A 145 -2.64 10.12 -37.58
N ASP A 146 -1.31 10.25 -37.55
CA ASP A 146 -0.44 9.70 -38.60
C ASP A 146 0.82 9.03 -38.04
N TRP A 147 0.79 7.70 -37.94
CA TRP A 147 1.95 6.85 -37.65
C TRP A 147 2.05 5.66 -38.60
N ARG A 148 1.63 5.82 -39.87
CA ARG A 148 2.04 4.87 -40.92
C ARG A 148 3.48 5.18 -41.32
N ARG A 149 4.45 4.46 -40.76
CA ARG A 149 5.71 4.20 -41.46
C ARG A 149 6.29 2.86 -41.04
#